data_AF-A0A2V6ML37-F1
#
_entry.id   AF-A0A2V6ML37-F1
#
_cell.length_a   1.000
_cell.length_b   1.000
_cell.length_c   1.000
_cell.angle_alpha   90.00
_cell.angle_beta   90.00
_cell.angle_gamma   90.00
#
_symmetry.space_group_name_H-M   'P 1'
#
loop_
_entity.id
_entity.type
_entity.pdbx_description
1 polymer ?
#
loop_
_entity_poly.entity_id
_entity_poly.type
_entity_poly.pdbx_seq_one_letter_code
_entity_poly.pdbx_strand_id
1 'polypeptide(L)' 'MQSAERFLSYPGAREISEHPKVVALRNDSRVMQLIASGHIFELMKDPRMIEAMNDPALQARVKKFDLERALDYALKKN' A
#
# COMPACT_ATOMS: atom_id res chain seq x y z
N MET A 1 -6.32 -13.36 9.55
CA MET A 1 -6.18 -11.89 9.69
C MET A 1 -4.80 -11.48 10.23
N GLN A 2 -4.17 -12.23 11.15
CA GLN A 2 -2.85 -11.88 11.73
C GLN A 2 -1.69 -11.63 10.73
N SER A 3 -1.67 -12.31 9.58
CA SER A 3 -0.58 -12.13 8.60
C SER A 3 -0.65 -10.80 7.86
N ALA A 4 -1.85 -10.26 7.62
CA ALA A 4 -2.01 -8.94 7.00
C ALA A 4 -1.60 -7.82 7.96
N GLU A 5 -1.94 -7.96 9.25
CA GLU A 5 -1.54 -7.00 10.29
C GLU A 5 -0.02 -7.03 10.53
N ARG A 6 0.60 -8.22 10.53
CA ARG A 6 2.07 -8.35 10.58
C ARG A 6 2.76 -7.79 9.35
N PHE A 7 2.18 -7.97 8.17
CA PHE A 7 2.67 -7.38 6.93
C PHE A 7 2.66 -5.84 7.00
N LEU A 8 1.57 -5.25 7.50
CA LEU A 8 1.46 -3.82 7.71
C LEU A 8 2.37 -3.29 8.84
N SER A 9 2.79 -4.16 9.76
CA SER A 9 3.74 -3.83 10.83
C SER A 9 5.19 -3.84 10.38
N TYR A 10 5.49 -4.34 9.17
CA TYR A 10 6.84 -4.32 8.62
C TYR A 10 7.28 -2.86 8.36
N PRO A 11 8.52 -2.45 8.71
CA PRO A 11 8.94 -1.05 8.63
C PRO A 11 8.73 -0.43 7.25
N GLY A 12 9.03 -1.17 6.18
CA GLY A 12 8.81 -0.68 4.82
C GLY A 12 7.34 -0.50 4.46
N ALA A 13 6.45 -1.34 5.00
CA ALA A 13 5.01 -1.23 4.76
C ALA A 13 4.43 -0.07 5.57
N ARG A 14 4.94 0.12 6.80
CA ARG A 14 4.59 1.25 7.65
C ARG A 14 5.00 2.58 7.03
N GLU A 15 6.23 2.69 6.53
CA GLU A 15 6.72 3.89 5.83
C GLU A 15 5.88 4.22 4.57
N ILE A 16 5.44 3.21 3.82
CA ILE A 16 4.51 3.41 2.70
C ILE A 16 3.14 3.86 3.21
N SER A 17 2.63 3.21 4.27
CA SER A 17 1.31 3.52 4.84
C SER A 17 1.22 4.91 5.47
N GLU A 18 2.35 5.44 5.97
CA GLU A 18 2.49 6.77 6.54
C GLU A 18 2.72 7.84 5.45
N HIS A 19 2.93 7.44 4.20
CA HIS A 19 3.15 8.38 3.10
C HIS A 19 1.88 9.20 2.81
N PRO A 20 1.96 10.53 2.66
CA PRO A 20 0.79 11.40 2.51
C PRO A 20 -0.10 11.02 1.32
N LYS A 21 0.49 10.55 0.20
CA LYS A 21 -0.28 10.04 -0.95
C LYS A 21 -1.06 8.75 -0.63
N VAL A 22 -0.48 7.83 0.15
CA VAL A 22 -1.14 6.58 0.56
C VAL A 22 -2.21 6.87 1.62
N VAL A 23 -1.93 7.76 2.57
CA VAL A 23 -2.91 8.26 3.54
C VAL A 23 -4.07 8.96 2.83
N ALA A 24 -3.81 9.78 1.81
CA ALA A 24 -4.83 10.42 1.00
C ALA A 24 -5.71 9.41 0.26
N LEU A 25 -5.11 8.40 -0.37
CA LEU A 25 -5.84 7.29 -0.99
C LEU A 25 -6.68 6.51 0.04
N ARG A 26 -6.13 6.28 1.24
CA ARG A 26 -6.83 5.55 2.30
C ARG A 26 -8.01 6.34 2.88
N ASN A 27 -7.86 7.65 2.98
CA ASN A 27 -8.92 8.57 3.41
C ASN A 27 -9.95 8.83 2.30
N ASP A 28 -9.71 8.32 1.09
CA ASP A 28 -10.61 8.50 -0.02
C ASP A 28 -11.70 7.42 -0.05
N SER A 29 -12.94 7.85 0.13
CA SER A 29 -14.10 6.95 0.13
C SER A 29 -14.24 6.19 -1.18
N ARG A 30 -13.87 6.77 -2.33
CA ARG A 30 -14.01 6.12 -3.65
C ARG A 30 -12.95 5.04 -3.82
N VAL A 31 -11.71 5.33 -3.43
CA VAL A 31 -10.63 4.34 -3.44
C VAL A 31 -10.99 3.16 -2.55
N MET A 32 -11.47 3.43 -1.34
CA MET A 32 -11.93 2.38 -0.43
C MET A 32 -13.08 1.56 -1.02
N GLN A 33 -14.02 2.21 -1.70
CA GLN A 33 -15.12 1.52 -2.35
C GLN A 33 -14.62 0.63 -3.50
N LEU A 34 -13.70 1.11 -4.34
CA LEU A 34 -13.12 0.36 -5.44
C LEU A 34 -12.30 -0.85 -4.96
N ILE A 35 -11.53 -0.68 -3.87
CA ILE A 35 -10.81 -1.79 -3.22
C ILE A 35 -11.81 -2.81 -2.67
N ALA A 36 -12.82 -2.36 -1.91
CA ALA A 36 -13.81 -3.24 -1.28
C ALA A 36 -14.63 -4.02 -2.30
N SER A 37 -14.91 -3.42 -3.46
CA SER A 37 -15.64 -4.05 -4.56
C SER A 37 -14.75 -4.79 -5.56
N GLY A 38 -13.43 -4.84 -5.33
CA GLY A 38 -12.48 -5.58 -6.16
C GLY A 38 -12.19 -4.94 -7.53
N HIS A 39 -12.59 -3.69 -7.74
CA HIS A 39 -12.39 -2.93 -8.99
C HIS A 39 -10.97 -2.35 -9.07
N ILE A 40 -9.96 -3.22 -8.97
CA ILE A 40 -8.54 -2.82 -8.98
C ILE A 40 -8.17 -2.13 -10.30
N PHE A 41 -8.80 -2.50 -11.42
CA PHE A 41 -8.53 -1.91 -12.72
C PHE A 41 -9.03 -0.46 -12.83
N GLU A 42 -10.21 -0.18 -12.31
CA GLU A 42 -10.77 1.19 -12.21
C GLU A 42 -9.94 2.03 -11.23
N LEU A 43 -9.53 1.42 -10.10
CA LEU A 43 -8.66 2.05 -9.13
C LEU A 43 -7.33 2.48 -9.75
N MET A 44 -6.69 1.65 -10.59
CA MET A 44 -5.45 2.03 -11.28
C MET A 44 -5.63 3.17 -12.28
N LYS A 45 -6.84 3.37 -12.80
CA LYS A 45 -7.18 4.49 -13.68
C LYS A 45 -7.56 5.76 -12.90
N ASP A 46 -7.77 5.66 -11.59
CA ASP A 46 -8.14 6.82 -10.79
C ASP A 46 -6.97 7.83 -10.78
N PRO A 47 -7.23 9.13 -11.04
CA PRO A 47 -6.21 10.16 -11.04
C PRO A 47 -5.38 10.19 -9.75
N ARG A 48 -5.99 9.90 -8.60
CA ARG A 48 -5.32 9.90 -7.30
C ARG A 48 -4.32 8.75 -7.19
N MET A 49 -4.66 7.58 -7.73
CA MET A 49 -3.75 6.45 -7.80
C MET A 49 -2.59 6.72 -8.75
N ILE A 50 -2.90 7.32 -9.91
CA ILE A 50 -1.87 7.73 -10.88
C ILE A 50 -0.94 8.78 -10.25
N GLU A 51 -1.48 9.77 -9.54
CA GLU A 51 -0.68 10.76 -8.82
C GLU A 51 0.16 10.15 -7.71
N ALA A 52 -0.38 9.19 -6.95
CA ALA A 52 0.38 8.48 -5.94
C ALA A 52 1.51 7.67 -6.57
N MET A 53 1.25 6.96 -7.68
CA MET A 53 2.26 6.18 -8.40
C MET A 53 3.31 7.05 -9.10
N ASN A 54 2.95 8.26 -9.53
CA ASN A 54 3.89 9.23 -10.11
C ASN A 54 4.71 9.98 -9.05
N ASP A 55 4.42 9.78 -7.76
CA ASP A 55 5.16 10.41 -6.68
C ASP A 55 6.56 9.79 -6.56
N PRO A 56 7.64 10.57 -6.73
CA PRO A 56 9.01 10.04 -6.70
C PRO A 56 9.41 9.53 -5.31
N ALA A 57 8.83 10.09 -4.23
CA ALA A 57 9.09 9.62 -2.88
C ALA A 57 8.39 8.27 -2.63
N LEU A 58 7.16 8.09 -3.13
CA LEU A 58 6.49 6.80 -3.10
C LEU A 58 7.21 5.77 -3.97
N GLN A 59 7.63 6.11 -5.19
CA GLN A 59 8.41 5.20 -6.04
C GLN A 59 9.74 4.80 -5.40
N ALA A 60 10.45 5.73 -4.76
CA ALA A 60 11.68 5.43 -4.04
C ALA A 60 11.41 4.50 -2.85
N ARG A 61 10.29 4.70 -2.14
CA ARG A 61 9.84 3.82 -1.05
C ARG A 61 9.47 2.43 -1.56
N VAL A 62 8.67 2.33 -2.62
CA VAL A 62 8.26 1.05 -3.21
C VAL A 62 9.45 0.29 -3.80
N LYS A 63 10.42 0.99 -4.42
CA LYS A 63 11.67 0.37 -4.87
C LYS A 63 12.54 -0.14 -3.72
N LYS A 64 12.52 0.55 -2.58
CA LYS A 64 13.16 0.09 -1.33
C LYS A 64 12.32 -0.92 -0.57
N PHE A 65 11.04 -1.06 -0.94
CA PHE A 65 10.10 -1.94 -0.27
C PHE A 65 10.35 -3.36 -0.76
N ASP A 66 11.08 -4.06 0.08
CA ASP A 66 11.46 -5.43 -0.13
C ASP A 66 10.26 -6.33 0.20
N LEU A 67 9.41 -6.55 -0.81
CA LEU A 67 8.16 -7.31 -0.68
C LEU A 67 8.42 -8.73 -0.18
N GLU A 68 9.54 -9.33 -0.59
CA GLU A 68 9.98 -10.64 -0.10
C GLU A 68 10.27 -10.61 1.39
N ARG A 69 11.02 -9.61 1.89
CA ARG A 69 11.24 -9.48 3.34
C ARG A 69 9.97 -9.15 4.11
N ALA A 70 9.07 -8.36 3.55
CA ALA A 70 7.79 -8.04 4.19
C ALA A 70 6.91 -9.29 4.30
N LEU A 71 6.90 -10.12 3.26
CA LEU A 71 6.18 -11.41 3.27
C LEU A 71 6.86 -12.41 4.20
N ASP A 72 8.19 -12.51 4.19
CA ASP A 72 8.96 -13.35 5.10
C ASP A 72 8.69 -12.97 6.55
N TYR A 73 8.71 -11.66 6.88
CA TYR A 73 8.34 -11.15 8.20
C TYR A 73 6.89 -11.46 8.60
N ALA A 74 5.96 -11.37 7.65
CA ALA A 74 4.54 -11.68 7.89
C ALA A 74 4.27 -13.19 8.03
N LEU A 75 5.07 -14.02 7.36
CA LEU A 75 5.00 -15.48 7.34
C LEU A 75 5.88 -16.13 8.40
N LYS A 76 6.77 -15.38 9.05
CA LYS A 76 7.60 -15.83 10.17
C LYS A 76 6.70 -16.14 11.37
N LYS A 77 6.15 -17.34 11.31
CA LYS A 77 5.30 -17.99 12.28
C LYS A 77 6.24 -18.77 13.20
N ASN A 78 6.36 -18.33 14.46
CA ASN A 78 6.61 -19.28 15.55
C ASN A 78 5.31 -20.03 15.81
#